data_AF-A0A3B8PN89-F1
#
_entry.id   AF-A0A3B8PN89-F1
#
_cell.length_a   1.000
_cell.length_b   1.000
_cell.length_c   1.000
_cell.angle_alpha   90.00
_cell.angle_beta   90.00
_cell.angle_gamma   90.00
#
_symmetry.space_group_name_H-M   'P 1'
#
loop_
_entity.id
_entity.type
_entity.pdbx_description
1 polymer ?
#
loop_
_entity_poly.entity_id
_entity_poly.type
_entity_poly.pdbx_seq_one_letter_code
_entity_poly.pdbx_strand_id
1 'polypeptide(L)'
;MANVAELAAAALTHGGGILRLAPTWVPRSFLQPGRRLKLHPADYYALGAHRGGIDERWFASTTPAANEGATPDEGLSYCVHDGQRFTLQDAVGELGAEMVGEAIWGEFGRWPVYSKFFDNMGPIPHHMHQNAEQAKLVGQEGKPESYYFPPQLNAIGNNFPYTFMGLEPGTSKQDVIDCLARWDDGDNGILDLSKAYRLKPGTGWLIPPCVLHAPGSLVTYEPQWGSDVFGMYQSLVEG
;
A
#
# COMPACT_ATOMS: atom_id res chain seq x y z
N MET A 1 -10.06 -22.85 17.34
CA MET A 1 -10.44 -21.45 17.03
C MET A 1 -11.95 -21.39 17.04
N ALA A 2 -12.56 -20.26 17.43
CA ALA A 2 -14.00 -20.09 17.23
C ALA A 2 -14.33 -20.31 15.76
N ASN A 3 -15.50 -20.86 15.47
CA ASN A 3 -15.94 -21.10 14.10
C ASN A 3 -16.06 -19.72 13.40
N VAL A 4 -15.11 -19.41 12.50
CA VAL A 4 -15.05 -18.09 11.85
C VAL A 4 -16.32 -17.81 11.06
N ALA A 5 -16.92 -18.84 10.44
CA ALA A 5 -18.19 -18.72 9.73
C ALA A 5 -19.30 -18.23 10.67
N GLU A 6 -19.44 -18.84 11.85
CA GLU A 6 -20.44 -18.42 12.86
C GLU A 6 -20.20 -16.99 13.36
N LEU A 7 -18.93 -16.65 13.67
CA LEU A 7 -18.58 -15.30 14.13
C LEU A 7 -18.81 -14.23 13.06
N ALA A 8 -18.44 -14.52 11.81
CA ALA A 8 -18.61 -13.61 10.69
C ALA A 8 -20.11 -13.40 10.38
N ALA A 9 -20.92 -14.46 10.40
CA ALA A 9 -22.35 -14.38 10.17
C ALA A 9 -23.07 -13.60 11.29
N ALA A 10 -22.67 -13.83 12.55
CA ALA A 10 -23.17 -13.07 13.69
C ALA A 10 -22.80 -11.58 13.59
N ALA A 11 -21.54 -11.27 13.23
CA ALA A 11 -21.06 -9.90 13.05
C ALA A 11 -21.81 -9.17 11.92
N LEU A 12 -22.02 -9.83 10.77
CA LEU A 12 -22.80 -9.30 9.65
C LEU A 12 -24.24 -9.01 10.06
N THR A 13 -24.90 -9.98 10.71
CA THR A 13 -26.29 -9.86 11.15
C THR A 13 -26.45 -8.73 12.16
N HIS A 14 -25.61 -8.70 13.20
CA HIS A 14 -25.65 -7.66 14.23
C HIS A 14 -25.36 -6.27 13.65
N GLY A 15 -24.41 -6.19 12.72
CA GLY A 15 -24.01 -4.94 12.06
C GLY A 15 -24.93 -4.48 10.93
N GLY A 16 -25.97 -5.24 10.58
CA GLY A 16 -26.82 -4.95 9.42
C GLY A 16 -26.03 -4.88 8.11
N GLY A 17 -25.04 -5.77 7.93
CA GLY A 17 -24.12 -5.79 6.79
C GLY A 17 -22.86 -4.93 6.94
N ILE A 18 -22.69 -4.21 8.05
CA ILE A 18 -21.50 -3.39 8.32
C ILE A 18 -20.59 -4.09 9.34
N LEU A 19 -19.37 -4.39 8.93
CA LEU A 19 -18.35 -4.97 9.81
C LEU A 19 -17.51 -3.89 10.49
N ARG A 20 -17.12 -4.14 11.75
CA ARG A 20 -16.16 -3.32 12.49
C ARG A 20 -14.76 -3.89 12.32
N LEU A 21 -13.88 -3.12 11.71
CA LEU A 21 -12.48 -3.51 11.51
C LEU A 21 -11.57 -2.88 12.57
N ALA A 22 -10.63 -3.66 13.09
CA ALA A 22 -9.51 -3.14 13.88
C ALA A 22 -8.52 -2.38 12.97
N PRO A 23 -7.82 -1.34 13.48
CA PRO A 23 -6.74 -0.69 12.74
C PRO A 23 -5.66 -1.72 12.34
N THR A 24 -5.26 -1.71 11.07
CA THR A 24 -4.21 -2.57 10.53
C THR A 24 -2.98 -1.70 10.25
N TRP A 25 -1.92 -1.85 11.05
CA TRP A 25 -0.71 -1.04 10.96
C TRP A 25 0.40 -1.85 10.28
N VAL A 26 1.10 -1.23 9.33
CA VAL A 26 2.19 -1.89 8.58
C VAL A 26 3.43 -1.00 8.65
N PRO A 27 4.60 -1.55 9.04
CA PRO A 27 5.85 -0.81 9.03
C PRO A 27 6.58 -0.98 7.70
N ARG A 28 7.44 -0.01 7.35
CA ARG A 28 8.40 -0.12 6.24
C ARG A 28 9.81 0.17 6.73
N SER A 29 10.74 -0.74 6.46
CA SER A 29 12.14 -0.65 6.90
C SER A 29 12.95 0.41 6.17
N PHE A 30 12.52 0.81 4.97
CA PHE A 30 13.21 1.74 4.08
C PHE A 30 12.62 3.15 4.10
N LEU A 31 11.66 3.44 4.99
CA LEU A 31 10.97 4.73 5.06
C LEU A 31 10.94 5.29 6.49
N GLN A 32 10.93 6.62 6.59
CA GLN A 32 10.70 7.33 7.84
C GLN A 32 9.24 7.80 7.92
N PRO A 33 8.51 7.48 9.00
CA PRO A 33 7.10 7.85 9.11
C PRO A 33 6.91 9.36 9.26
N GLY A 34 5.95 9.93 8.54
CA GLY A 34 5.60 11.35 8.54
C GLY A 34 4.80 11.82 9.76
N ARG A 35 4.36 10.89 10.61
CA ARG A 35 3.68 11.12 11.91
C ARG A 35 2.31 11.79 11.90
N ARG A 36 1.56 11.64 10.81
CA ARG A 36 0.20 12.17 10.56
C ARG A 36 -0.89 11.09 10.57
N LEU A 37 -0.53 9.81 10.69
CA LEU A 37 -1.48 8.69 10.84
C LEU A 37 -2.18 8.59 12.21
N LYS A 38 -1.95 9.55 13.11
CA LYS A 38 -2.61 9.64 14.43
C LYS A 38 -2.31 8.46 15.36
N LEU A 39 -1.14 7.82 15.23
CA LEU A 39 -0.63 6.94 16.28
C LEU A 39 -0.16 7.78 17.47
N HIS A 40 -0.12 7.16 18.65
CA HIS A 40 0.59 7.75 19.77
C HIS A 40 2.08 7.90 19.40
N PRO A 41 2.76 9.02 19.74
CA PRO A 41 4.14 9.27 19.30
C PRO A 41 5.16 8.19 19.69
N ALA A 42 4.93 7.44 20.76
CA ALA A 42 5.79 6.33 21.19
C ALA A 42 5.59 5.04 20.38
N ASP A 43 4.52 4.94 19.59
CA ASP A 43 4.10 3.68 18.96
C ASP A 43 4.58 3.54 17.52
N TYR A 44 5.18 4.59 16.94
CA TYR A 44 5.69 4.56 15.56
C TYR A 44 6.74 3.47 15.30
N TYR A 45 7.34 2.90 16.36
CA TYR A 45 8.28 1.78 16.27
C TYR A 45 7.86 0.63 17.20
N ALA A 46 6.56 0.48 17.50
CA ALA A 46 6.04 -0.54 18.41
C ALA A 46 6.34 -1.98 17.96
N LEU A 47 6.54 -2.20 16.66
CA LEU A 47 6.92 -3.48 16.08
C LEU A 47 8.44 -3.73 16.12
N GLY A 48 9.21 -2.80 16.70
CA GLY A 48 10.67 -2.84 16.79
C GLY A 48 11.36 -2.04 15.68
N ALA A 49 12.40 -1.27 16.03
CA ALA A 49 13.10 -0.41 15.08
C ALA A 49 13.69 -1.16 13.86
N HIS A 50 14.05 -2.44 14.04
CA HIS A 50 14.53 -3.31 12.96
C HIS A 50 13.45 -3.63 11.91
N ARG A 51 12.15 -3.52 12.24
CA ARG A 51 11.04 -3.67 11.30
C ARG A 51 10.74 -2.38 10.52
N GLY A 52 11.35 -1.26 10.89
CA GLY A 52 11.02 0.07 10.36
C GLY A 52 9.96 0.81 11.16
N GLY A 53 9.64 2.03 10.71
CA GLY A 53 8.58 2.84 11.31
C GLY A 53 7.21 2.47 10.73
N ILE A 54 6.16 2.59 11.53
CA ILE A 54 4.77 2.47 11.06
C ILE A 54 4.42 3.73 10.27
N ASP A 55 4.42 3.58 8.96
CA ASP A 55 4.13 4.61 7.97
C ASP A 55 2.87 4.28 7.15
N GLU A 56 2.29 3.09 7.33
CA GLU A 56 1.08 2.66 6.65
C GLU A 56 -0.05 2.21 7.59
N ARG A 57 -1.30 2.49 7.19
CA ARG A 57 -2.53 1.97 7.78
C ARG A 57 -3.42 1.36 6.70
N TRP A 58 -3.67 0.06 6.76
CA TRP A 58 -4.46 -0.65 5.76
C TRP A 58 -5.94 -0.75 6.19
N PHE A 59 -6.82 -0.81 5.19
CA PHE A 59 -8.27 -0.86 5.33
C PHE A 59 -8.84 -2.00 4.49
N ALA A 60 -9.63 -2.86 5.13
CA ALA A 60 -10.31 -3.98 4.48
C ALA A 60 -9.35 -4.85 3.65
N SER A 61 -8.13 -5.07 4.15
CA SER A 61 -7.15 -5.90 3.46
C SER A 61 -7.36 -7.37 3.74
N THR A 62 -7.32 -8.15 2.66
CA THR A 62 -7.21 -9.61 2.66
C THR A 62 -5.86 -10.07 2.09
N THR A 63 -4.92 -9.14 1.93
CA THR A 63 -3.58 -9.35 1.37
C THR A 63 -2.54 -9.22 2.51
N PRO A 64 -1.62 -10.19 2.68
CA PRO A 64 -0.53 -10.04 3.63
C PRO A 64 0.51 -9.04 3.11
N ALA A 65 1.16 -8.31 4.02
CA ALA A 65 2.23 -7.38 3.68
C ALA A 65 3.51 -8.15 3.28
N ALA A 66 4.11 -7.78 2.16
CA ALA A 66 5.35 -8.41 1.66
C ALA A 66 6.61 -7.81 2.32
N ASN A 67 6.65 -7.81 3.65
CA ASN A 67 7.79 -7.31 4.44
C ASN A 67 8.73 -8.43 4.87
N GLU A 68 10.02 -8.13 4.93
CA GLU A 68 10.97 -9.01 5.62
C GLU A 68 10.62 -9.12 7.11
N GLY A 69 10.58 -10.36 7.62
CA GLY A 69 10.24 -10.64 9.02
C GLY A 69 8.78 -10.38 9.40
N ALA A 70 7.87 -10.22 8.43
CA ALA A 70 6.43 -10.12 8.67
C ALA A 70 5.87 -11.34 9.41
N THR A 71 4.92 -11.11 10.31
CA THR A 71 4.09 -12.21 10.84
C THR A 71 3.11 -12.67 9.75
N PRO A 72 2.58 -13.91 9.82
CA PRO A 72 1.67 -14.42 8.79
C PRO A 72 0.41 -13.58 8.55
N ASP A 73 0.00 -12.80 9.55
CA ASP A 73 -1.18 -11.94 9.55
C ASP A 73 -0.87 -10.45 9.34
N GLU A 74 0.40 -10.05 9.18
CA GLU A 74 0.74 -8.65 8.97
C GLU A 74 0.10 -8.14 7.68
N GLY A 75 -0.59 -7.00 7.75
CA GLY A 75 -1.35 -6.45 6.63
C GLY A 75 -2.77 -6.99 6.48
N LEU A 76 -3.16 -8.09 7.16
CA LEU A 76 -4.55 -8.56 7.15
C LEU A 76 -5.42 -7.72 8.08
N SER A 77 -6.57 -7.27 7.58
CA SER A 77 -7.55 -6.58 8.41
C SER A 77 -8.33 -7.58 9.28
N TYR A 78 -8.51 -7.22 10.55
CA TYR A 78 -9.30 -8.01 11.49
C TYR A 78 -10.70 -7.42 11.65
N CYS A 79 -11.71 -8.28 11.54
CA CYS A 79 -13.05 -8.02 12.03
C CYS A 79 -13.08 -8.17 13.56
N VAL A 80 -13.86 -7.33 14.25
CA VAL A 80 -14.06 -7.39 15.70
C VAL A 80 -15.55 -7.49 16.02
N HIS A 81 -15.91 -8.50 16.78
CA HIS A 81 -17.29 -8.74 17.24
C HIS A 81 -17.26 -9.43 18.61
N ASP A 82 -18.04 -8.91 19.57
CA ASP A 82 -18.18 -9.46 20.93
C ASP A 82 -16.87 -9.83 21.64
N GLY A 83 -15.86 -8.96 21.52
CA GLY A 83 -14.54 -9.14 22.13
C GLY A 83 -13.65 -10.17 21.43
N GLN A 84 -14.12 -10.78 20.34
CA GLN A 84 -13.37 -11.69 19.49
C GLN A 84 -12.88 -11.01 18.23
N ARG A 85 -11.80 -11.54 17.64
CA ARG A 85 -11.25 -11.09 16.37
C ARG A 85 -11.00 -12.26 15.43
N PHE A 86 -11.21 -12.03 14.15
CA PHE A 86 -10.95 -12.96 13.04
C PHE A 86 -10.55 -12.15 11.80
N THR A 87 -9.79 -12.73 10.87
CA THR A 87 -9.36 -11.97 9.70
C THR A 87 -10.53 -11.77 8.74
N LEU A 88 -10.54 -10.64 8.04
CA LEU A 88 -11.47 -10.40 6.93
C LEU A 88 -11.26 -11.44 5.82
N GLN A 89 -10.03 -11.89 5.62
CA GLN A 89 -9.69 -12.94 4.65
C GLN A 89 -10.45 -14.23 4.97
N ASP A 90 -10.38 -14.71 6.21
CA ASP A 90 -11.09 -15.93 6.64
C ASP A 90 -12.61 -15.72 6.55
N ALA A 91 -13.13 -14.57 6.98
CA ALA A 91 -14.56 -14.27 6.90
C ALA A 91 -15.08 -14.34 5.45
N VAL A 92 -14.34 -13.74 4.50
CA VAL A 92 -14.67 -13.81 3.07
C VAL A 92 -14.53 -15.24 2.54
N GLY A 93 -13.52 -15.99 2.97
CA GLY A 93 -13.34 -17.39 2.58
C GLY A 93 -14.48 -18.30 3.04
N GLU A 94 -15.00 -18.09 4.24
CA GLU A 94 -16.05 -18.92 4.84
C GLU A 94 -17.46 -18.58 4.32
N LEU A 95 -17.76 -17.29 4.09
CA LEU A 95 -19.12 -16.84 3.75
C LEU A 95 -19.29 -16.42 2.27
N GLY A 96 -18.19 -16.27 1.53
CA GLY A 96 -18.19 -16.02 0.09
C GLY A 96 -19.09 -14.85 -0.34
N ALA A 97 -20.09 -15.15 -1.17
CA ALA A 97 -21.01 -14.17 -1.72
C ALA A 97 -21.83 -13.40 -0.67
N GLU A 98 -22.03 -13.95 0.53
CA GLU A 98 -22.72 -13.22 1.62
C GLU A 98 -21.88 -12.04 2.12
N MET A 99 -20.54 -12.13 2.04
CA MET A 99 -19.62 -11.08 2.47
C MET A 99 -19.35 -10.02 1.39
N VAL A 100 -19.16 -10.45 0.14
CA VAL A 100 -18.67 -9.58 -0.94
C VAL A 100 -19.64 -9.41 -2.11
N GLY A 101 -20.79 -10.08 -2.07
CA GLY A 101 -21.78 -10.11 -3.14
C GLY A 101 -21.49 -11.14 -4.23
N GLU A 102 -22.54 -11.57 -4.93
CA GLU A 102 -22.46 -12.61 -5.96
C GLU A 102 -21.51 -12.27 -7.10
N ALA A 103 -21.49 -11.00 -7.53
CA ALA A 103 -20.65 -10.57 -8.65
C ALA A 103 -19.14 -10.68 -8.32
N ILE A 104 -18.73 -10.15 -7.17
CA ILE A 104 -17.32 -10.19 -6.74
C ILE A 104 -16.89 -11.63 -6.43
N TRP A 105 -17.73 -12.39 -5.74
CA TRP A 105 -17.43 -13.78 -5.43
C TRP A 105 -17.35 -14.64 -6.70
N GLY A 106 -18.30 -14.48 -7.63
CA GLY A 106 -18.34 -15.22 -8.88
C GLY A 106 -17.16 -14.92 -9.81
N GLU A 107 -16.68 -13.67 -9.83
CA GLU A 107 -15.57 -13.27 -10.69
C GLU A 107 -14.19 -13.57 -10.07
N PHE A 108 -14.01 -13.26 -8.77
CA PHE A 108 -12.68 -13.28 -8.14
C PHE A 108 -12.51 -14.40 -7.09
N GLY A 109 -13.59 -14.94 -6.54
CA GLY A 109 -13.54 -15.91 -5.44
C GLY A 109 -12.87 -15.38 -4.16
N ARG A 110 -12.74 -14.04 -4.05
CA ARG A 110 -12.10 -13.33 -2.93
C ARG A 110 -12.54 -11.88 -2.91
N TRP A 111 -12.14 -11.15 -1.87
CA TRP A 111 -12.14 -9.69 -1.86
C TRP A 111 -10.86 -9.19 -2.58
N PRO A 112 -10.97 -8.52 -3.75
CA PRO A 112 -9.83 -8.33 -4.65
C PRO A 112 -9.12 -6.98 -4.50
N VAL A 113 -9.59 -6.10 -3.63
CA VAL A 113 -9.08 -4.73 -3.49
C VAL A 113 -8.88 -4.38 -2.01
N TYR A 114 -8.03 -3.41 -1.73
CA TYR A 114 -7.99 -2.78 -0.42
C TYR A 114 -7.54 -1.33 -0.56
N SER A 115 -7.54 -0.59 0.54
CA SER A 115 -6.92 0.73 0.54
C SER A 115 -5.99 0.91 1.72
N LYS A 116 -5.07 1.84 1.60
CA LYS A 116 -4.21 2.25 2.70
C LYS A 116 -4.13 3.76 2.83
N PHE A 117 -3.83 4.22 4.03
CA PHE A 117 -3.06 5.45 4.17
C PHE A 117 -1.59 5.10 4.20
N PHE A 118 -0.76 5.85 3.48
CA PHE A 118 0.66 5.90 3.76
C PHE A 118 1.09 7.34 4.04
N ASP A 119 2.10 7.49 4.88
CA ASP A 119 2.56 8.77 5.39
C ASP A 119 4.06 8.74 5.68
N ASN A 120 4.83 9.29 4.74
CA ASN A 120 6.28 9.32 4.79
C ASN A 120 6.79 10.74 5.00
N MET A 121 7.92 10.86 5.70
CA MET A 121 8.61 12.13 5.88
C MET A 121 9.14 12.64 4.53
N GLY A 122 9.81 11.76 3.79
CA GLY A 122 10.32 11.97 2.44
C GLY A 122 9.50 11.28 1.36
N PRO A 123 9.98 11.28 0.11
CA PRO A 123 9.38 10.50 -0.97
C PRO A 123 9.60 9.00 -0.78
N ILE A 124 8.81 8.19 -1.49
CA ILE A 124 9.04 6.74 -1.66
C ILE A 124 9.95 6.55 -2.88
N PRO A 125 10.90 5.60 -2.88
CA PRO A 125 11.80 5.41 -4.01
C PRO A 125 11.07 5.18 -5.34
N HIS A 126 11.67 5.62 -6.44
CA HIS A 126 11.15 5.43 -7.80
C HIS A 126 10.97 3.95 -8.10
N HIS A 127 9.72 3.53 -8.32
CA HIS A 127 9.36 2.14 -8.53
C HIS A 127 8.25 2.00 -9.58
N MET A 128 7.97 0.76 -9.96
CA MET A 128 6.96 0.43 -10.95
C MET A 128 6.18 -0.80 -10.52
N HIS A 129 4.86 -0.75 -10.73
CA HIS A 129 3.99 -1.92 -10.60
C HIS A 129 3.80 -2.62 -11.95
N GLN A 130 3.87 -3.94 -11.92
CA GLN A 130 3.75 -4.80 -13.09
C GLN A 130 2.30 -4.85 -13.60
N ASN A 131 2.14 -4.96 -14.92
CA ASN A 131 0.84 -5.33 -15.50
C ASN A 131 0.55 -6.83 -15.29
N ALA A 132 -0.64 -7.29 -15.68
CA ALA A 132 -1.05 -8.68 -15.48
C ALA A 132 -0.12 -9.70 -16.19
N GLU A 133 0.38 -9.38 -17.39
CA GLU A 133 1.29 -10.26 -18.13
C GLU A 133 2.63 -10.42 -17.41
N GLN A 134 3.21 -9.30 -16.96
CA GLN A 134 4.49 -9.27 -16.24
C GLN A 134 4.39 -9.88 -14.85
N ALA A 135 3.33 -9.58 -14.10
CA ALA A 135 3.11 -10.10 -12.75
C ALA A 135 2.94 -11.63 -12.75
N LYS A 136 2.31 -12.18 -13.79
CA LYS A 136 2.16 -13.64 -13.96
C LYS A 136 3.51 -14.36 -14.05
N LEU A 137 4.56 -13.72 -14.58
CA LEU A 137 5.89 -14.32 -14.67
C LEU A 137 6.53 -14.59 -13.30
N VAL A 138 6.06 -13.92 -12.25
CA VAL A 138 6.50 -14.10 -10.87
C VAL A 138 5.39 -14.65 -9.96
N GLY A 139 4.31 -15.18 -10.54
CA GLY A 139 3.20 -15.77 -9.81
C GLY A 139 2.36 -14.76 -9.02
N GLN A 140 2.37 -13.48 -9.41
CA GLN A 140 1.63 -12.40 -8.77
C GLN A 140 0.56 -11.82 -9.70
N GLU A 141 -0.33 -10.99 -9.15
CA GLU A 141 -1.31 -10.23 -9.93
C GLU A 141 -0.81 -8.80 -10.20
N GLY A 142 -1.25 -8.20 -11.31
CA GLY A 142 -0.93 -6.80 -11.61
C GLY A 142 -1.49 -5.87 -10.53
N LYS A 143 -0.83 -4.72 -10.33
CA LYS A 143 -1.17 -3.78 -9.27
C LYS A 143 -1.44 -2.39 -9.84
N PRO A 144 -2.65 -2.11 -10.35
CA PRO A 144 -3.10 -0.74 -10.54
C PRO A 144 -3.38 -0.11 -9.18
N GLU A 145 -3.13 1.20 -9.08
CA GLU A 145 -3.43 1.96 -7.87
C GLU A 145 -3.86 3.39 -8.19
N SER A 146 -4.41 4.04 -7.18
CA SER A 146 -4.86 5.43 -7.28
C SER A 146 -4.52 6.15 -5.99
N TYR A 147 -4.25 7.45 -6.09
CA TYR A 147 -3.91 8.29 -4.96
C TYR A 147 -4.97 9.34 -4.76
N TYR A 148 -5.26 9.66 -3.50
CA TYR A 148 -5.99 10.84 -3.09
C TYR A 148 -5.27 11.48 -1.91
N PHE A 149 -5.11 12.81 -1.91
CA PHE A 149 -4.40 13.53 -0.85
C PHE A 149 -5.42 14.22 0.08
N PRO A 150 -5.80 13.63 1.22
CA PRO A 150 -6.91 14.16 2.02
C PRO A 150 -6.52 15.49 2.67
N PRO A 151 -7.28 16.58 2.47
CA PRO A 151 -6.98 17.87 3.09
C PRO A 151 -6.89 17.82 4.61
N GLN A 152 -7.69 16.94 5.24
CA GLN A 152 -7.78 16.79 6.70
C GLN A 152 -6.53 16.15 7.32
N LEU A 153 -5.72 15.45 6.52
CA LEU A 153 -4.45 14.85 6.97
C LEU A 153 -3.23 15.66 6.49
N ASN A 154 -3.44 16.59 5.56
CA ASN A 154 -2.39 17.40 4.93
C ASN A 154 -2.58 18.91 5.22
N ALA A 155 -2.98 19.25 6.45
CA ALA A 155 -3.10 20.65 6.88
C ALA A 155 -1.74 21.37 6.90
N ILE A 156 -0.66 20.63 7.18
CA ILE A 156 0.72 21.08 7.08
C ILE A 156 1.43 20.11 6.12
N GLY A 157 1.95 20.65 5.02
CA GLY A 157 2.74 19.88 4.05
C GLY A 157 4.16 19.64 4.56
N ASN A 158 4.80 18.57 4.06
CA ASN A 158 6.24 18.37 4.25
C ASN A 158 7.04 19.27 3.30
N ASN A 159 8.37 19.32 3.50
CA ASN A 159 9.26 20.26 2.81
C ASN A 159 9.33 20.10 1.27
N PHE A 160 8.91 18.95 0.71
CA PHE A 160 8.97 18.70 -0.74
C PHE A 160 7.83 17.78 -1.25
N PRO A 161 6.58 18.27 -1.37
CA PRO A 161 5.43 17.45 -1.76
C PRO A 161 5.35 17.29 -3.29
N TYR A 162 6.38 16.69 -3.88
CA TYR A 162 6.43 16.38 -5.31
C TYR A 162 6.40 14.88 -5.51
N THR A 163 5.85 14.46 -6.64
CA THR A 163 5.89 13.08 -7.10
C THR A 163 6.57 13.03 -8.46
N PHE A 164 7.38 12.02 -8.71
CA PHE A 164 7.94 11.77 -10.03
C PHE A 164 7.07 10.76 -10.75
N MET A 165 6.81 10.96 -12.04
CA MET A 165 5.99 10.05 -12.85
C MET A 165 6.54 9.94 -14.27
N GLY A 166 6.74 8.69 -14.71
CA GLY A 166 7.23 8.33 -16.02
C GLY A 166 8.68 8.71 -16.25
N LEU A 167 9.15 8.49 -17.47
CA LEU A 167 10.42 8.97 -17.96
C LEU A 167 10.19 10.18 -18.87
N GLU A 168 11.10 11.15 -18.86
CA GLU A 168 11.03 12.32 -19.75
C GLU A 168 11.15 11.87 -21.22
N PRO A 169 10.36 12.47 -22.14
CA PRO A 169 10.46 12.16 -23.57
C PRO A 169 11.89 12.37 -24.09
N GLY A 170 12.42 11.35 -24.78
CA GLY A 170 13.81 11.33 -25.25
C GLY A 170 14.72 10.42 -24.42
N THR A 171 14.29 9.97 -23.23
CA THR A 171 15.00 8.95 -22.47
C THR A 171 15.09 7.65 -23.26
N SER A 172 16.31 7.13 -23.42
CA SER A 172 16.55 5.85 -24.07
C SER A 172 16.53 4.70 -23.06
N LYS A 173 16.36 3.47 -23.56
CA LYS A 173 16.49 2.27 -22.73
C LYS A 173 17.89 2.15 -22.12
N GLN A 174 18.93 2.60 -22.83
CA GLN A 174 20.31 2.52 -22.34
C GLN A 174 20.52 3.46 -21.15
N ASP A 175 19.93 4.66 -21.17
CA ASP A 175 20.04 5.61 -20.04
C ASP A 175 19.50 4.98 -18.73
N VAL A 176 18.37 4.27 -18.82
CA VAL A 176 17.80 3.55 -17.68
C VAL A 176 18.71 2.40 -17.23
N ILE A 177 19.25 1.61 -18.16
CA ILE A 177 20.19 0.52 -17.86
C ILE A 177 21.44 1.07 -17.17
N ASP A 178 21.98 2.19 -17.65
CA ASP A 178 23.17 2.81 -17.09
C ASP A 178 22.92 3.32 -15.67
N CYS A 179 21.72 3.83 -15.37
CA CYS A 179 21.32 4.14 -14.00
C CYS A 179 21.31 2.85 -13.15
N LEU A 180 20.60 1.81 -13.59
CA LEU A 180 20.52 0.56 -12.82
C LEU A 180 21.90 -0.12 -12.60
N ALA A 181 22.84 0.04 -13.53
CA ALA A 181 24.20 -0.47 -13.38
C ALA A 181 24.99 0.21 -12.24
N ARG A 182 24.60 1.42 -11.82
CA ARG A 182 25.20 2.19 -10.72
C ARG A 182 24.49 1.97 -9.37
N TRP A 183 23.77 0.87 -9.21
CA TRP A 183 22.94 0.61 -8.02
C TRP A 183 23.72 0.77 -6.70
N ASP A 184 24.95 0.26 -6.66
CA ASP A 184 25.80 0.26 -5.46
C ASP A 184 26.67 1.52 -5.30
N ASP A 185 26.57 2.49 -6.23
CA ASP A 185 27.37 3.72 -6.23
C ASP A 185 26.73 4.88 -5.44
N GLY A 186 25.62 4.63 -4.74
CA GLY A 186 24.80 5.65 -4.08
C GLY A 186 23.56 5.99 -4.89
N ASP A 187 23.24 7.28 -5.07
CA ASP A 187 22.16 7.69 -5.96
C ASP A 187 22.49 7.31 -7.41
N ASN A 188 21.67 6.43 -7.98
CA ASN A 188 21.86 5.94 -9.33
C ASN A 188 21.45 6.94 -10.43
N GLY A 189 20.82 8.05 -10.07
CA GLY A 189 20.41 9.13 -10.99
C GLY A 189 19.13 8.84 -11.77
N ILE A 190 18.34 7.82 -11.40
CA ILE A 190 17.11 7.47 -12.15
C ILE A 190 16.09 8.62 -12.16
N LEU A 191 16.08 9.47 -11.12
CA LEU A 191 15.17 10.62 -11.03
C LEU A 191 15.54 11.73 -12.02
N ASP A 192 16.80 11.80 -12.49
CA ASP A 192 17.22 12.76 -13.52
C ASP A 192 16.56 12.46 -14.88
N LEU A 193 16.04 11.24 -15.05
CA LEU A 193 15.31 10.80 -16.23
C LEU A 193 13.79 11.02 -16.10
N SER A 194 13.31 11.68 -15.04
CA SER A 194 11.87 11.80 -14.73
C SER A 194 11.42 13.23 -14.44
N LYS A 195 10.10 13.44 -14.52
CA LYS A 195 9.47 14.73 -14.25
C LYS A 195 8.83 14.77 -12.87
N ALA A 196 9.12 15.83 -12.12
CA ALA A 196 8.44 16.11 -10.86
C ALA A 196 7.12 16.88 -11.08
N TYR A 197 6.08 16.44 -10.38
CA TYR A 197 4.76 17.08 -10.32
C TYR A 197 4.46 17.49 -8.90
N ARG A 198 4.05 18.75 -8.70
CA ARG A 198 3.64 19.25 -7.38
C ARG A 198 2.31 18.62 -6.97
N LEU A 199 2.27 18.02 -5.79
CA LEU A 199 1.06 17.50 -5.18
C LEU A 199 0.19 18.62 -4.60
N LYS A 200 -1.14 18.43 -4.64
CA LYS A 200 -2.12 19.37 -4.13
C LYS A 200 -3.12 18.63 -3.23
N PRO A 201 -3.33 19.06 -1.96
CA PRO A 201 -4.40 18.51 -1.14
C PRO A 201 -5.76 18.63 -1.85
N GLY A 202 -6.59 17.59 -1.71
CA GLY A 202 -7.89 17.50 -2.36
C GLY A 202 -7.85 16.99 -3.80
N THR A 203 -6.67 16.72 -4.36
CA THR A 203 -6.50 16.09 -5.67
C THR A 203 -6.06 14.64 -5.54
N GLY A 204 -5.91 13.98 -6.68
CA GLY A 204 -5.49 12.58 -6.75
C GLY A 204 -4.93 12.24 -8.13
N TRP A 205 -4.43 11.02 -8.25
CA TRP A 205 -3.89 10.45 -9.49
C TRP A 205 -4.38 9.02 -9.66
N LEU A 206 -4.57 8.59 -10.91
CA LEU A 206 -4.65 7.18 -11.24
C LEU A 206 -3.27 6.77 -11.75
N ILE A 207 -2.67 5.75 -11.14
CA ILE A 207 -1.37 5.21 -11.52
C ILE A 207 -1.62 3.86 -12.22
N PRO A 208 -1.63 3.84 -13.56
CA PRO A 208 -1.74 2.58 -14.26
C PRO A 208 -0.46 1.76 -14.08
N PRO A 209 -0.54 0.43 -14.18
CA PRO A 209 0.64 -0.42 -14.23
C PRO A 209 1.62 0.02 -15.32
N CYS A 210 2.89 -0.36 -15.16
CA CYS A 210 3.99 -0.03 -16.05
C CYS A 210 4.38 1.46 -16.09
N VAL A 211 3.88 2.29 -15.16
CA VAL A 211 4.35 3.66 -14.96
C VAL A 211 5.34 3.69 -13.80
N LEU A 212 6.57 4.08 -14.10
CA LEU A 212 7.55 4.45 -13.09
C LEU A 212 7.03 5.66 -12.30
N HIS A 213 7.04 5.60 -10.97
CA HIS A 213 6.59 6.69 -10.14
C HIS A 213 7.24 6.69 -8.75
N ALA A 214 7.43 7.88 -8.19
CA ALA A 214 7.99 8.09 -6.86
C ALA A 214 6.96 8.88 -6.05
N PRO A 215 6.16 8.22 -5.19
CA PRO A 215 5.18 8.88 -4.36
C PRO A 215 5.80 9.98 -3.50
N GLY A 216 5.15 11.13 -3.44
CA GLY A 216 5.61 12.26 -2.64
C GLY A 216 5.23 12.16 -1.16
N SER A 217 5.63 13.17 -0.40
CA SER A 217 5.54 13.21 1.07
C SER A 217 4.20 13.72 1.63
N LEU A 218 3.12 13.74 0.83
CA LEU A 218 1.78 14.00 1.39
C LEU A 218 1.21 12.69 1.93
N VAL A 219 0.38 12.80 2.98
CA VAL A 219 -0.44 11.65 3.41
C VAL A 219 -1.34 11.27 2.26
N THR A 220 -1.25 10.02 1.83
CA THR A 220 -1.93 9.53 0.64
C THR A 220 -2.90 8.44 1.04
N TYR A 221 -4.16 8.61 0.64
CA TYR A 221 -5.13 7.53 0.57
C TYR A 221 -4.93 6.80 -0.76
N GLU A 222 -4.61 5.52 -0.69
CA GLU A 222 -4.33 4.71 -1.86
C GLU A 222 -5.26 3.51 -1.93
N PRO A 223 -6.34 3.57 -2.74
CA PRO A 223 -7.02 2.37 -3.22
C PRO A 223 -6.14 1.63 -4.24
N GLN A 224 -5.97 0.33 -4.02
CA GLN A 224 -5.17 -0.53 -4.89
C GLN A 224 -5.80 -1.92 -5.05
N TRP A 225 -5.34 -2.63 -6.08
CA TRP A 225 -5.63 -4.06 -6.22
C TRP A 225 -4.99 -4.85 -5.07
N GLY A 226 -5.57 -6.00 -4.72
CA GLY A 226 -5.12 -6.90 -3.66
C GLY A 226 -3.88 -7.70 -4.06
N SER A 227 -2.83 -6.98 -4.45
CA SER A 227 -1.49 -7.43 -4.84
C SER A 227 -0.46 -6.47 -4.26
N ASP A 228 0.73 -6.95 -3.97
CA ASP A 228 1.86 -6.12 -3.52
C ASP A 228 3.09 -6.28 -4.43
N VAL A 229 2.87 -6.58 -5.72
CA VAL A 229 3.96 -6.71 -6.70
C VAL A 229 4.55 -5.35 -7.05
N PHE A 230 5.88 -5.22 -7.03
CA PHE A 230 6.58 -4.03 -7.49
C PHE A 230 8.00 -4.37 -7.95
N GLY A 231 8.65 -3.43 -8.64
CA GLY A 231 10.09 -3.43 -8.90
C GLY A 231 10.68 -2.09 -8.52
N MET A 232 11.79 -2.11 -7.76
CA MET A 232 12.50 -0.91 -7.33
C MET A 232 13.51 -0.46 -8.40
N TYR A 233 13.55 0.84 -8.71
CA TYR A 233 14.44 1.40 -9.74
C TYR A 233 15.35 2.52 -9.21
N GLN A 234 15.11 3.03 -8.00
CA GLN A 234 15.96 3.99 -7.31
C GLN A 234 16.72 3.31 -6.17
N SER A 235 18.04 3.45 -6.17
CA SER A 235 18.94 2.86 -5.16
C SER A 235 18.99 3.65 -3.85
N LEU A 236 18.88 4.99 -3.92
CA LEU A 236 18.94 5.88 -2.77
C LEU A 236 17.91 7.02 -2.91
N VAL A 237 17.13 7.25 -1.86
CA VAL A 237 16.04 8.25 -1.84
C VAL A 237 16.50 9.56 -1.22
N GLU A 238 17.13 9.46 -0.06
CA GLU A 238 17.65 10.57 0.73
C GLU A 238 19.03 10.16 1.25
N GLY A 239 20.00 11.09 1.21
CA GLY A 239 21.40 10.87 1.60
C GLY A 239 22.14 12.18 1.76
#